data_AF-A0A383B1L7-F1
#
_entry.id   AF-A0A383B1L7-F1
#
_cell.length_a   1.000
_cell.length_b   1.000
_cell.length_c   1.000
_cell.angle_alpha   90.00
_cell.angle_beta   90.00
_cell.angle_gamma   90.00
#
_symmetry.space_group_name_H-M   'P 1'
#
loop_
_entity.id
_entity.type
_entity.pdbx_description
1 polymer ?
#
loop_
_entity_poly.entity_id
_entity_poly.type
_entity_poly.pdbx_seq_one_letter_code
_entity_poly.pdbx_strand_id
1 'polypeptide(L)'
;MVSRVQKGSIVFLVFLFTVIVGVESAHAGAMLADLENALMCKCDDKCGKVLLNCTCSTAAKTRKKFTKMLESGITVEQIIQQQVTEYGETVLSAPTKAGFNLTAWVVPFGALLVGGVGLRRLLKGWAASSKFDKELSGNQIDDTSSADKDKSSDANSSKYSHRLQDELNRLET
;
A
#
# COMPACT_ATOMS: atom_id res chain seq x y z
N MET A 1 3.71 -15.91 35.99
CA MET A 1 3.28 -15.30 34.70
C MET A 1 3.56 -13.79 34.59
N VAL A 2 3.48 -13.03 35.70
CA VAL A 2 3.74 -11.56 35.76
C VAL A 2 5.15 -11.13 35.31
N SER A 3 6.17 -11.94 35.60
CA SER A 3 7.57 -11.59 35.32
C SER A 3 7.95 -11.60 33.82
N ARG A 4 7.19 -12.29 32.94
CA ARG A 4 7.43 -12.25 31.48
C ARG A 4 6.83 -11.01 30.81
N VAL A 5 5.69 -10.53 31.31
CA VAL A 5 5.01 -9.31 30.83
C VAL A 5 5.79 -8.06 31.27
N GLN A 6 6.33 -8.07 32.50
CA GLN A 6 7.15 -6.97 33.03
C GLN A 6 8.49 -6.81 32.27
N LYS A 7 9.14 -7.93 31.91
CA LYS A 7 10.37 -7.92 31.09
C LYS A 7 10.10 -7.45 29.66
N GLY A 8 8.97 -7.84 29.07
CA GLY A 8 8.55 -7.35 27.75
C GLY A 8 8.27 -5.85 27.73
N SER A 9 7.63 -5.32 28.77
CA SER A 9 7.31 -3.89 28.89
C SER A 9 8.55 -3.02 29.15
N ILE A 10 9.54 -3.50 29.91
CA ILE A 10 10.81 -2.80 30.13
C ILE A 10 11.66 -2.80 28.85
N VAL A 11 11.74 -3.92 28.13
CA VAL A 11 12.46 -3.97 26.84
C VAL A 11 11.78 -3.06 25.82
N PHE A 12 10.45 -3.04 25.78
CA PHE A 12 9.71 -2.14 24.90
C PHE A 12 9.92 -0.67 25.26
N LEU A 13 9.90 -0.31 26.56
CA LEU A 13 10.16 1.06 27.02
C LEU A 13 11.61 1.50 26.79
N VAL A 14 12.59 0.62 27.03
CA VAL A 14 14.00 0.92 26.75
C VAL A 14 14.21 1.09 25.25
N PHE A 15 13.64 0.20 24.42
CA PHE A 15 13.69 0.33 22.96
C PHE A 15 12.98 1.60 22.46
N LEU A 16 11.85 1.97 23.07
CA LEU A 16 11.16 3.23 22.77
C LEU A 16 12.02 4.44 23.17
N PHE A 17 12.76 4.35 24.28
CA PHE A 17 13.61 5.43 24.78
C PHE A 17 14.91 5.58 23.99
N THR A 18 15.56 4.49 23.56
CA THR A 18 16.73 4.57 22.67
C THR A 18 16.40 5.13 21.29
N VAL A 19 15.17 4.96 20.80
CA VAL A 19 14.74 5.57 19.53
C VAL A 19 14.61 7.10 19.62
N ILE A 20 14.45 7.69 20.81
CA ILE A 20 14.17 9.13 20.97
C ILE A 20 15.44 9.99 21.09
N VAL A 21 16.59 9.44 21.49
CA VAL A 21 17.77 10.24 21.93
C VAL A 21 18.75 10.58 20.79
N GLY A 22 18.49 10.18 19.55
CA GLY A 22 19.40 10.42 18.41
C GLY A 22 18.94 11.53 17.47
N VAL A 23 19.03 12.80 17.88
CA VAL A 23 19.00 13.94 16.93
C VAL A 23 20.19 14.85 17.21
N GLU A 24 21.33 14.50 16.64
CA GLU A 24 22.46 15.42 16.50
C GLU A 24 22.10 16.51 15.49
N SER A 25 22.37 17.74 15.87
CA SER A 25 22.03 18.94 15.12
C SER A 25 23.17 19.36 14.19
N ALA A 26 22.75 20.01 13.10
CA ALA A 26 23.47 21.01 12.31
C ALA A 26 24.30 20.52 11.11
N HIS A 27 23.63 20.50 9.95
CA HIS A 27 24.14 21.15 8.75
C HIS A 27 23.07 22.13 8.24
N ALA A 28 23.18 23.42 8.59
CA ALA A 28 22.18 24.43 8.21
C ALA A 28 21.97 24.51 6.68
N GLY A 29 23.01 24.24 5.89
CA GLY A 29 22.91 24.15 4.43
C GLY A 29 22.09 22.95 3.95
N ALA A 30 22.21 21.78 4.62
CA ALA A 30 21.40 20.60 4.29
C ALA A 30 19.93 20.82 4.70
N MET A 31 19.69 21.45 5.85
CA MET A 31 18.34 21.78 6.32
C MET A 31 17.62 22.75 5.38
N LEU A 32 18.33 23.74 4.84
CA LEU A 32 17.77 24.65 3.84
C LEU A 32 17.41 23.91 2.55
N ALA A 33 18.29 23.03 2.07
CA ALA A 33 18.04 22.23 0.88
C ALA A 33 16.82 21.30 1.08
N ASP A 34 16.65 20.70 2.26
CA ASP A 34 15.49 19.89 2.60
C ASP A 34 14.19 20.70 2.58
N LEU A 35 14.20 21.92 3.14
CA LEU A 35 13.04 22.84 3.06
C LEU A 35 12.72 23.22 1.62
N GLU A 36 13.74 23.56 0.84
CA GLU A 36 13.59 23.92 -0.56
C GLU A 36 13.04 22.77 -1.40
N ASN A 37 13.39 21.52 -1.06
CA ASN A 37 12.90 20.34 -1.73
C ASN A 37 11.48 19.94 -1.27
N ALA A 38 11.13 20.20 -0.02
CA ALA A 38 9.82 19.89 0.56
C ALA A 38 8.71 20.88 0.18
N LEU A 39 9.06 22.08 -0.29
CA LEU A 39 8.11 23.17 -0.53
C LEU A 39 8.07 23.59 -2.00
N MET A 40 6.88 23.96 -2.47
CA MET A 40 6.62 24.54 -3.79
C MET A 40 6.76 26.06 -3.74
N CYS A 41 7.28 26.65 -4.81
CA CYS A 41 7.38 28.10 -4.92
C CYS A 41 6.01 28.73 -5.20
N LYS A 42 5.56 29.61 -4.29
CA LYS A 42 4.32 30.39 -4.41
C LYS A 42 4.60 31.77 -5.02
N CYS A 43 5.18 31.80 -6.21
CA CYS A 43 5.33 33.05 -6.97
C CYS A 43 4.06 33.35 -7.78
N ASP A 44 3.78 34.64 -7.96
CA ASP A 44 2.62 35.13 -8.71
C ASP A 44 2.61 34.68 -10.17
N ASP A 45 3.80 34.42 -10.74
CA ASP A 45 3.99 33.94 -12.10
C ASP A 45 3.57 32.47 -12.33
N LYS A 46 2.99 31.80 -11.32
CA LYS A 46 2.51 30.41 -11.37
C LYS A 46 3.54 29.42 -11.93
N CYS A 47 4.81 29.53 -11.56
CA CYS A 47 5.85 28.68 -12.16
C CYS A 47 5.67 27.18 -11.84
N GLY A 48 4.98 26.83 -10.75
CA GLY A 48 4.66 25.44 -10.39
C GLY A 48 5.89 24.56 -10.08
N LYS A 49 7.04 25.17 -9.76
CA LYS A 49 8.28 24.44 -9.46
C LYS A 49 8.49 24.32 -7.95
N VAL A 50 9.18 23.24 -7.57
CA VAL A 50 9.78 23.08 -6.23
C VAL A 50 10.69 24.28 -5.96
N LEU A 51 10.70 24.78 -4.72
CA LEU A 51 11.45 25.97 -4.33
C LEU A 51 12.95 25.82 -4.64
N LEU A 52 13.51 24.61 -4.49
CA LEU A 52 14.88 24.26 -4.86
C LEU A 52 15.23 24.60 -6.32
N ASN A 53 14.30 24.38 -7.23
CA ASN A 53 14.48 24.57 -8.68
C ASN A 53 13.98 25.93 -9.19
N CYS A 54 13.53 26.82 -8.31
CA CYS A 54 12.99 28.12 -8.68
C CYS A 54 14.00 29.24 -8.41
N THR A 55 14.22 30.10 -9.41
CA THR A 55 15.18 31.23 -9.36
C THR A 55 14.52 32.61 -9.32
N CYS A 56 13.21 32.69 -9.06
CA CYS A 56 12.50 33.97 -9.01
C CYS A 56 12.85 34.80 -7.75
N SER A 57 12.54 36.09 -7.77
CA SER A 57 12.80 37.02 -6.65
C SER A 57 12.08 36.60 -5.36
N THR A 58 10.84 36.10 -5.48
CA THR A 58 10.07 35.54 -4.36
C THR A 58 10.76 34.33 -3.74
N ALA A 59 11.25 33.40 -4.56
CA ALA A 59 12.00 32.23 -4.09
C ALA A 59 13.25 32.67 -3.31
N ALA A 60 14.03 33.62 -3.86
CA ALA A 60 15.21 34.15 -3.18
C ALA A 60 14.89 34.80 -1.82
N LYS A 61 13.75 35.51 -1.72
CA LYS A 61 13.28 36.10 -0.45
C LYS A 61 12.87 35.03 0.56
N THR A 62 12.13 34.01 0.11
CA THR A 62 11.70 32.88 0.94
C THR A 62 12.90 32.09 1.48
N ARG A 63 13.91 31.82 0.64
CA ARG A 63 15.16 31.16 1.07
C ARG A 63 15.84 31.93 2.19
N LYS A 64 16.01 33.25 2.04
CA LYS A 64 16.57 34.11 3.11
C LYS A 64 15.75 34.08 4.40
N LYS A 65 14.40 34.02 4.30
CA LYS A 65 13.51 33.88 5.47
C LYS A 65 13.78 32.55 6.18
N PHE A 66 13.82 31.45 5.44
CA PHE A 66 14.09 30.12 6.01
C PHE A 66 15.50 30.01 6.60
N THR A 67 16.52 30.59 5.97
CA THR A 67 17.88 30.65 6.55
C THR A 67 17.85 31.30 7.92
N LYS A 68 17.18 32.46 8.07
CA LYS A 68 17.07 33.14 9.36
C LYS A 68 16.30 32.33 10.41
N MET A 69 15.26 31.60 10.00
CA MET A 69 14.49 30.75 10.91
C MET A 69 15.34 29.57 11.41
N LEU A 70 16.10 28.94 10.53
CA LEU A 70 17.06 27.88 10.87
C LEU A 70 18.17 28.40 11.79
N GLU A 71 18.73 29.58 11.50
CA GLU A 71 19.72 30.26 12.35
C GLU A 71 19.15 30.59 13.74
N SER A 72 17.85 30.86 13.85
CA SER A 72 17.17 31.10 15.13
C SER A 72 16.86 29.81 15.92
N GLY A 73 17.23 28.64 15.39
CA GLY A 73 17.03 27.33 16.04
C GLY A 73 15.66 26.68 15.78
N ILE A 74 14.86 27.23 14.87
CA ILE A 74 13.60 26.59 14.44
C ILE A 74 13.94 25.39 13.54
N THR A 75 13.27 24.26 13.75
CA THR A 75 13.54 23.04 12.98
C THR A 75 12.84 23.03 11.62
N VAL A 76 13.34 22.21 10.69
CA VAL A 76 12.77 22.03 9.34
C VAL A 76 11.29 21.67 9.40
N GLU A 77 10.92 20.65 10.17
CA GLU A 77 9.52 20.25 10.38
C GLU A 77 8.64 21.38 10.91
N GLN A 78 9.13 22.18 11.85
CA GLN A 78 8.36 23.31 12.38
C GLN A 78 8.08 24.36 11.31
N ILE A 79 9.08 24.69 10.48
CA ILE A 79 8.92 25.62 9.37
C ILE A 79 7.92 25.07 8.35
N ILE A 80 8.02 23.78 7.99
CA ILE A 80 7.08 23.12 7.08
C ILE A 80 5.65 23.20 7.63
N GLN A 81 5.44 22.86 8.90
CA GLN A 81 4.12 22.91 9.55
C GLN A 81 3.55 24.33 9.53
N GLN A 82 4.37 25.35 9.79
CA GLN A 82 3.93 26.75 9.67
C GLN A 82 3.51 27.09 8.24
N GLN A 83 4.27 26.66 7.23
CA GLN A 83 3.93 26.90 5.82
C GLN A 83 2.66 26.15 5.40
N VAL A 84 2.46 24.92 5.87
CA VAL A 84 1.22 24.15 5.63
C VAL A 84 0.02 24.81 6.31
N THR A 85 0.21 25.38 7.51
CA THR A 85 -0.85 26.10 8.21
C THR A 85 -1.26 27.37 7.46
N GLU A 86 -0.29 28.09 6.88
CA GLU A 86 -0.52 29.35 6.17
C GLU A 86 -1.07 29.14 4.74
N TYR A 87 -0.56 28.15 4.00
CA TYR A 87 -0.84 27.95 2.57
C TYR A 87 -1.59 26.66 2.24
N GLY A 88 -1.88 25.83 3.24
CA GLY A 88 -2.47 24.49 3.08
C GLY A 88 -1.47 23.44 2.59
N GLU A 89 -1.91 22.19 2.46
CA GLU A 89 -1.06 21.07 2.01
C GLU A 89 -0.56 21.22 0.56
N THR A 90 -1.17 22.10 -0.23
CA THR A 90 -0.75 22.39 -1.62
C THR A 90 0.61 23.05 -1.73
N VAL A 91 1.16 23.56 -0.63
CA VAL A 91 2.52 24.14 -0.59
C VAL A 91 3.59 23.05 -0.55
N LEU A 92 3.24 21.83 -0.19
CA LEU A 92 4.21 20.74 -0.13
C LEU A 92 4.49 20.19 -1.52
N SER A 93 5.74 19.83 -1.76
CA SER A 93 6.14 19.15 -2.99
C SER A 93 5.67 17.69 -3.05
N ALA A 94 5.40 17.09 -1.89
CA ALA A 94 4.89 15.74 -1.74
C ALA A 94 3.71 15.72 -0.75
N PRO A 95 2.73 14.82 -0.93
CA PRO A 95 1.59 14.73 -0.02
C PRO A 95 2.03 14.37 1.40
N THR A 96 1.35 14.90 2.40
CA THR A 96 1.65 14.66 3.82
C THR A 96 1.49 13.18 4.16
N LYS A 97 2.36 12.59 4.98
CA LYS A 97 2.20 11.19 5.43
C LYS A 97 1.16 11.04 6.55
N ALA A 98 0.13 11.89 6.57
CA ALA A 98 -0.85 11.97 7.64
C ALA A 98 -2.28 11.96 7.09
N GLY A 99 -3.25 11.67 7.97
CA GLY A 99 -4.67 11.72 7.64
C GLY A 99 -5.08 10.72 6.56
N PHE A 100 -5.82 11.20 5.54
CA PHE A 100 -6.34 10.36 4.46
C PHE A 100 -5.23 9.72 3.62
N ASN A 101 -4.09 10.38 3.42
CA ASN A 101 -2.99 9.82 2.64
C ASN A 101 -2.40 8.54 3.28
N LEU A 102 -2.52 8.40 4.61
CA LEU A 102 -2.12 7.17 5.30
C LEU A 102 -3.01 5.98 4.92
N THR A 103 -4.30 6.22 4.66
CA THR A 103 -5.22 5.15 4.26
C THR A 103 -4.84 4.55 2.92
N ALA A 104 -4.31 5.34 1.97
CA ALA A 104 -3.81 4.84 0.70
C ALA A 104 -2.68 3.80 0.88
N TRP A 105 -1.92 3.90 1.98
CA TRP A 105 -0.84 2.97 2.29
C TRP A 105 -1.31 1.77 3.13
N VAL A 106 -2.23 1.97 4.07
CA VAL A 106 -2.71 0.92 4.99
C VAL A 106 -3.79 0.03 4.35
N VAL A 107 -4.72 0.61 3.60
CA VAL A 107 -5.86 -0.08 2.98
C VAL A 107 -5.44 -1.26 2.09
N PRO A 108 -4.44 -1.19 1.20
CA PRO A 108 -4.09 -2.35 0.36
C PRO A 108 -3.70 -3.58 1.19
N PHE A 109 -2.88 -3.40 2.23
CA PHE A 109 -2.50 -4.51 3.11
C PHE A 109 -3.66 -4.96 4.00
N GLY A 110 -4.45 -4.03 4.51
CA GLY A 110 -5.65 -4.32 5.30
C GLY A 110 -6.69 -5.12 4.50
N ALA A 111 -6.96 -4.72 3.26
CA ALA A 111 -7.90 -5.40 2.37
C ALA A 111 -7.45 -6.83 2.05
N LEU A 112 -6.16 -7.05 1.76
CA LEU A 112 -5.61 -8.38 1.53
C LEU A 112 -5.72 -9.28 2.77
N LEU A 113 -5.41 -8.75 3.96
CA LEU A 113 -5.54 -9.50 5.20
C LEU A 113 -7.00 -9.86 5.51
N VAL A 114 -7.90 -8.90 5.40
CA VAL A 114 -9.34 -9.10 5.63
C VAL A 114 -9.91 -10.08 4.62
N GLY A 115 -9.59 -9.91 3.33
CA GLY A 115 -10.01 -10.81 2.26
C GLY A 115 -9.49 -12.23 2.44
N GLY A 116 -8.20 -12.39 2.75
CA GLY A 116 -7.58 -13.70 2.97
C GLY A 116 -8.13 -14.43 4.20
N VAL A 117 -8.32 -13.72 5.33
CA VAL A 117 -8.92 -14.30 6.54
C VAL A 117 -10.39 -14.64 6.30
N GLY A 118 -11.13 -13.77 5.62
CA GLY A 118 -12.51 -14.00 5.22
C GLY A 118 -12.65 -15.27 4.38
N LEU A 119 -11.90 -15.36 3.29
CA LEU A 119 -11.91 -16.52 2.39
C LEU A 119 -11.55 -17.81 3.14
N ARG A 120 -10.51 -17.78 3.99
CA ARG A 120 -10.13 -18.93 4.83
C ARG A 120 -11.26 -19.37 5.77
N ARG A 121 -11.98 -18.43 6.38
CA ARG A 121 -13.11 -18.72 7.28
C ARG A 121 -14.27 -19.36 6.51
N LEU A 122 -14.61 -18.83 5.34
CA LEU A 122 -15.66 -19.39 4.47
C LEU A 122 -15.32 -20.82 4.05
N LEU A 123 -14.10 -21.04 3.53
CA LEU A 123 -13.64 -22.37 3.10
C LEU A 123 -13.63 -23.37 4.26
N LYS A 124 -13.20 -22.96 5.46
CA LYS A 124 -13.18 -23.84 6.64
C LYS A 124 -14.58 -24.17 7.15
N GLY A 125 -15.53 -23.24 7.02
CA GLY A 125 -16.94 -23.46 7.33
C GLY A 125 -17.58 -24.49 6.39
N TRP A 126 -17.33 -24.38 5.08
CA TRP A 126 -17.80 -25.35 4.09
C TRP A 126 -17.13 -26.73 4.24
N ALA A 127 -15.84 -26.78 4.52
CA ALA A 127 -15.12 -28.05 4.74
C ALA A 127 -15.50 -28.77 6.05
N ALA A 128 -16.06 -28.05 7.03
CA ALA A 128 -16.59 -28.68 8.25
C ALA A 128 -17.95 -29.34 7.99
N SER A 129 -18.78 -28.77 7.11
CA SER A 129 -20.07 -29.35 6.73
C SER A 129 -19.94 -30.60 5.84
N SER A 130 -18.85 -30.74 5.07
CA SER A 130 -18.59 -31.93 4.24
C SER A 130 -17.99 -33.12 4.99
N LYS A 131 -17.70 -32.98 6.29
CA LYS A 131 -17.33 -34.15 7.12
C LYS A 131 -18.50 -35.08 7.41
N PHE A 132 -19.74 -34.63 7.23
CA PHE A 132 -20.92 -35.48 7.40
C PHE A 132 -21.08 -36.51 6.27
N ASP A 133 -20.47 -36.27 5.10
CA ASP A 133 -20.52 -37.20 3.96
C ASP A 133 -19.40 -38.26 3.99
N LYS A 134 -18.37 -38.08 4.83
CA LYS A 134 -17.17 -38.94 4.80
C LYS A 134 -17.22 -40.14 5.76
N GLU A 135 -18.14 -40.16 6.72
CA GLU A 135 -18.35 -41.31 7.62
C GLU A 135 -19.35 -42.35 7.03
N LEU A 136 -20.16 -41.97 6.05
CA LEU A 136 -21.04 -42.87 5.28
C LEU A 136 -20.40 -43.37 3.97
N SER A 137 -19.08 -43.22 3.81
CA SER A 137 -18.33 -43.75 2.65
C SER A 137 -17.13 -44.57 3.16
N GLY A 138 -17.44 -45.50 4.07
CA GLY A 138 -16.47 -46.36 4.74
C GLY A 138 -16.96 -47.79 4.93
N ASN A 139 -17.92 -48.26 4.13
CA ASN A 139 -18.19 -49.69 3.98
C ASN A 139 -19.02 -49.95 2.72
N GLN A 140 -18.35 -50.30 1.62
CA GLN A 140 -18.73 -51.36 0.67
C GLN A 140 -17.91 -51.17 -0.60
N ILE A 141 -17.00 -52.10 -0.81
CA ILE A 141 -16.29 -52.29 -2.08
C ILE A 141 -17.30 -52.89 -3.07
N ASP A 142 -16.97 -52.76 -4.35
CA ASP A 142 -17.30 -53.68 -5.44
C ASP A 142 -18.33 -53.19 -6.47
N ASP A 143 -17.92 -53.37 -7.72
CA ASP A 143 -18.67 -53.38 -8.96
C ASP A 143 -18.94 -52.07 -9.71
N THR A 144 -18.05 -51.86 -10.70
CA THR A 144 -18.38 -51.83 -12.13
C THR A 144 -19.56 -50.96 -12.58
N SER A 145 -19.23 -50.10 -13.54
CA SER A 145 -20.11 -49.52 -14.56
C SER A 145 -20.54 -48.08 -14.33
N SER A 146 -19.93 -47.24 -15.17
CA SER A 146 -20.61 -46.20 -15.95
C SER A 146 -21.11 -44.94 -15.27
N ALA A 147 -20.72 -43.84 -15.91
CA ALA A 147 -21.46 -42.58 -16.05
C ALA A 147 -21.66 -41.74 -14.77
N ASP A 148 -21.00 -40.59 -14.70
CA ASP A 148 -21.58 -39.34 -15.19
C ASP A 148 -20.72 -38.15 -14.69
N LYS A 149 -19.84 -37.64 -15.55
CA LYS A 149 -19.34 -36.26 -15.48
C LYS A 149 -19.07 -35.80 -16.89
N ASP A 150 -19.97 -34.98 -17.43
CA ASP A 150 -19.68 -33.70 -18.11
C ASP A 150 -20.71 -33.41 -19.20
N LYS A 151 -21.93 -32.99 -18.82
CA LYS A 151 -22.99 -32.67 -19.79
C LYS A 151 -22.91 -31.23 -20.32
N SER A 152 -21.83 -30.48 -20.10
CA SER A 152 -21.76 -29.08 -20.57
C SER A 152 -20.58 -28.73 -21.47
N SER A 153 -19.54 -29.56 -21.59
CA SER A 153 -18.43 -29.32 -22.53
C SER A 153 -18.55 -30.12 -23.85
N ASP A 154 -19.20 -31.28 -23.83
CA ASP A 154 -19.26 -32.21 -24.98
C ASP A 154 -20.22 -31.79 -26.11
N ALA A 155 -21.29 -31.05 -25.78
CA ALA A 155 -22.24 -30.58 -26.79
C ALA A 155 -21.63 -29.53 -27.73
N ASN A 156 -20.61 -28.80 -27.26
CA ASN A 156 -19.96 -27.77 -28.06
C ASN A 156 -18.75 -28.35 -28.83
N SER A 157 -17.98 -29.26 -28.21
CA SER A 157 -16.85 -29.94 -28.87
C SER A 157 -17.27 -30.72 -30.13
N SER A 158 -18.37 -31.46 -30.05
CA SER A 158 -18.97 -32.19 -31.20
C SER A 158 -19.47 -31.24 -32.31
N LYS A 159 -19.88 -30.02 -31.94
CA LYS A 159 -20.28 -28.98 -32.90
C LYS A 159 -19.09 -28.38 -33.64
N TYR A 160 -17.89 -28.35 -33.07
CA TYR A 160 -16.72 -27.78 -33.73
C TYR A 160 -15.94 -28.82 -34.56
N SER A 161 -15.95 -30.10 -34.16
CA SER A 161 -15.23 -31.15 -34.88
C SER A 161 -15.78 -31.43 -36.29
N HIS A 162 -17.11 -31.40 -36.47
CA HIS A 162 -17.72 -31.63 -37.79
C HIS A 162 -17.45 -30.48 -38.78
N ARG A 163 -17.33 -29.23 -38.27
CA ARG A 163 -17.08 -28.05 -39.11
C ARG A 163 -15.64 -28.02 -39.64
N LEU A 164 -14.70 -28.56 -38.88
CA LEU A 164 -13.28 -28.64 -39.29
C LEU A 164 -13.08 -29.64 -40.43
N GLN A 165 -13.78 -30.78 -40.39
CA GLN A 165 -13.69 -31.81 -41.43
C GLN A 165 -14.23 -31.30 -42.78
N ASP A 166 -15.30 -30.51 -42.75
CA ASP A 166 -15.92 -29.91 -43.95
C ASP A 166 -15.01 -28.87 -44.62
N GLU A 167 -14.34 -28.04 -43.82
CA GLU A 167 -13.34 -27.07 -44.31
C GLU A 167 -12.08 -27.76 -44.85
N LEU A 168 -11.61 -28.85 -44.22
CA LEU A 168 -10.47 -29.62 -44.73
C LEU A 168 -10.76 -30.23 -46.11
N ASN A 169 -11.94 -30.81 -46.28
CA ASN A 169 -12.33 -31.46 -47.54
C ASN A 169 -12.50 -30.44 -48.69
N ARG A 170 -12.87 -29.18 -48.37
CA ARG A 170 -12.91 -28.07 -49.33
C ARG A 170 -11.54 -27.55 -49.75
N LEU A 171 -10.49 -27.78 -48.97
CA LEU A 171 -9.12 -27.30 -49.25
C LEU A 171 -8.26 -28.36 -49.98
N GLU A 172 -8.74 -29.61 -50.06
CA GLU A 172 -8.04 -30.72 -50.71
C GLU A 172 -8.50 -30.95 -52.18
N THR A 173 -9.54 -30.24 -52.63
CA THR A 173 -10.01 -30.19 -54.05
C THR A 173 -9.77 -28.83 -54.67
#